data_AF-A0A2S1LM69-F1
#
_entry.id   AF-A0A2S1LM69-F1
#
_cell.length_a   1.000
_cell.length_b   1.000
_cell.length_c   1.000
_cell.angle_alpha   90.00
_cell.angle_beta   90.00
_cell.angle_gamma   90.00
#
_symmetry.space_group_name_H-M   'P 1'
#
loop_
_entity.id
_entity.type
_entity.pdbx_description
1 polymer ?
#
loop_
_entity_poly.entity_id
_entity_poly.type
_entity_poly.pdbx_seq_one_letter_code
_entity_poly.pdbx_strand_id
1 'polypeptide(L)'
;MTTATKDQKLAIRRNVGYDIGVKEEYVQWATNDNAKTSLNDLSFDQANQILIKQGEKPHTGENWAYFDALNPKHKKILSLMRELQWTKPHPVHHEVPNMLLLSDFLKSDKSPVKKPLKEMIDNELSKIIKALQRIILTTKYKV
;
A
#
# COMPACT_ATOMS: atom_id res chain seq x y z
N MET A 1 2.66 8.24 6.24
CA MET A 1 2.07 7.06 6.90
C MET A 1 0.57 7.24 6.86
N THR A 2 -0.17 6.31 6.27
CA THR A 2 -1.64 6.35 6.29
C THR A 2 -2.12 5.92 7.67
N THR A 3 -3.01 6.71 8.28
CA THR A 3 -3.66 6.35 9.54
C THR A 3 -4.60 5.17 9.34
N ALA A 4 -4.86 4.40 10.39
CA ALA A 4 -5.83 3.30 10.36
C ALA A 4 -7.21 3.76 9.85
N THR A 5 -7.87 2.93 9.03
CA THR A 5 -9.20 3.24 8.48
C THR A 5 -10.29 3.07 9.54
N LYS A 6 -11.45 3.71 9.32
CA LYS A 6 -12.60 3.58 10.22
C LYS A 6 -13.02 2.11 10.38
N ASP A 7 -13.01 1.35 9.29
CA ASP A 7 -13.39 -0.05 9.29
C ASP A 7 -12.41 -0.91 10.09
N GLN A 8 -11.10 -0.68 9.97
CA GLN A 8 -10.09 -1.37 10.78
C GLN A 8 -10.29 -1.09 12.27
N LYS A 9 -10.54 0.17 12.64
CA LYS A 9 -10.77 0.57 14.04
C LYS A 9 -12.02 -0.10 14.61
N LEU A 10 -13.09 -0.18 13.82
CA LEU A 10 -14.34 -0.82 14.21
C LEU A 10 -14.16 -2.34 14.36
N ALA A 11 -13.46 -2.99 13.43
CA ALA A 11 -13.16 -4.41 13.48
C ALA A 11 -12.35 -4.77 14.74
N ILE A 12 -11.28 -4.03 15.02
CA ILE A 12 -10.48 -4.20 16.26
C ILE A 12 -11.36 -4.07 17.51
N ARG A 13 -12.23 -3.05 17.58
CA ARG A 13 -13.16 -2.85 18.70
C ARG A 13 -14.14 -3.99 18.88
N ARG A 14 -14.68 -4.52 17.78
CA ARG A 14 -15.63 -5.64 17.79
C ARG A 14 -14.95 -6.92 18.31
N ASN A 15 -13.74 -7.20 17.85
CA ASN A 15 -13.04 -8.44 18.18
C ASN A 15 -12.63 -8.53 19.66
N VAL A 16 -12.40 -7.39 20.31
CA VAL A 16 -12.13 -7.32 21.76
C VAL A 16 -13.41 -7.19 22.61
N GLY A 17 -14.60 -7.36 22.02
CA GLY A 17 -15.87 -7.22 22.75
C GLY A 17 -16.10 -5.83 23.33
N TYR A 18 -15.52 -4.78 22.72
CA TYR A 18 -15.53 -3.40 23.20
C TYR A 18 -14.81 -3.16 24.54
N ASP A 19 -14.03 -4.13 25.03
CA ASP A 19 -13.18 -3.95 26.21
C ASP A 19 -12.11 -2.89 25.93
N ILE A 20 -12.03 -1.90 26.82
CA ILE A 20 -11.12 -0.76 26.68
C ILE A 20 -9.70 -1.17 27.05
N GLY A 21 -9.49 -1.97 28.08
CA GLY A 21 -8.16 -2.37 28.55
C GLY A 21 -7.45 -3.24 27.51
N VAL A 22 -8.14 -4.26 27.02
CA VAL A 22 -7.61 -5.16 25.98
C VAL A 22 -7.29 -4.40 24.69
N LYS A 23 -8.14 -3.43 24.30
CA LYS A 23 -7.87 -2.54 23.17
C LYS A 23 -6.58 -1.74 23.38
N GLU A 24 -6.35 -1.20 24.59
CA GLU A 24 -5.15 -0.38 24.88
C GLU A 24 -3.87 -1.21 24.83
N GLU A 25 -3.89 -2.42 25.39
CA GLU A 25 -2.77 -3.35 25.31
C GLU A 25 -2.39 -3.66 23.86
N TYR A 26 -3.36 -3.91 22.98
CA TYR A 26 -3.09 -4.13 21.56
C TYR A 26 -2.52 -2.90 20.85
N VAL A 27 -2.99 -1.69 21.21
CA VAL A 27 -2.46 -0.44 20.64
C VAL A 27 -1.01 -0.23 21.09
N GLN A 28 -0.72 -0.39 22.37
CA GLN A 28 0.64 -0.26 22.92
C GLN A 28 1.57 -1.30 22.31
N TRP A 29 1.12 -2.55 22.19
CA TRP A 29 1.85 -3.63 21.55
C TRP A 29 2.19 -3.32 20.08
N ALA A 30 1.23 -2.85 19.28
CA ALA A 30 1.44 -2.55 17.86
C ALA A 30 2.27 -1.27 17.62
N THR A 31 2.24 -0.33 18.56
CA THR A 31 3.00 0.94 18.46
C THR A 31 4.36 0.89 19.14
N ASN A 32 4.62 -0.14 19.96
CA ASN A 32 5.76 -0.23 20.88
C ASN A 32 5.89 1.02 21.78
N ASP A 33 4.77 1.64 22.12
CA ASP A 33 4.71 2.89 22.88
C ASP A 33 3.57 2.84 23.90
N ASN A 34 3.93 2.78 25.19
CA ASN A 34 2.98 2.68 26.28
C ASN A 34 2.14 3.96 26.47
N ALA A 35 2.55 5.10 25.91
CA ALA A 35 1.78 6.34 25.97
C ALA A 35 0.60 6.36 24.99
N LYS A 36 0.58 5.47 23.99
CA LYS A 36 -0.46 5.41 22.96
C LYS A 36 -1.53 4.40 23.33
N THR A 37 -2.73 4.91 23.58
CA THR A 37 -3.90 4.11 23.96
C THR A 37 -5.06 4.27 22.96
N SER A 38 -4.93 5.19 22.01
CA SER A 38 -5.98 5.48 21.02
C SER A 38 -5.77 4.70 19.74
N LEU A 39 -6.87 4.19 19.18
CA LEU A 39 -6.89 3.60 17.85
C LEU A 39 -6.57 4.64 16.74
N ASN A 40 -6.63 5.94 17.06
CA ASN A 40 -6.22 7.01 16.16
C ASN A 40 -4.70 7.11 15.99
N ASP A 41 -3.94 6.58 16.95
CA ASP A 41 -2.47 6.64 16.92
C ASP A 41 -1.86 5.52 16.07
N LEU A 42 -2.69 4.59 15.58
CA LEU A 42 -2.30 3.48 14.74
C LEU A 42 -2.16 3.88 13.28
N SER A 43 -1.08 3.42 12.65
CA SER A 43 -0.96 3.36 11.20
C SER A 43 -1.83 2.24 10.61
N PHE A 44 -2.10 2.32 9.31
CA PHE A 44 -2.82 1.29 8.57
C PHE A 44 -2.19 -0.10 8.74
N ASP A 45 -0.85 -0.16 8.72
CA ASP A 45 -0.11 -1.42 8.87
C ASP A 45 -0.15 -1.93 10.31
N GLN A 46 -0.05 -1.03 11.30
CA GLN A 46 -0.16 -1.40 12.72
C GLN A 46 -1.56 -1.92 13.05
N ALA A 47 -2.61 -1.31 12.49
CA ALA A 47 -3.96 -1.83 12.64
C ALA A 47 -4.12 -3.21 11.99
N ASN A 48 -3.53 -3.44 10.81
CA ASN A 48 -3.53 -4.76 10.19
C ASN A 48 -2.75 -5.81 11.00
N GLN A 49 -1.67 -5.43 11.66
CA GLN A 49 -0.94 -6.33 12.57
C GLN A 49 -1.83 -6.81 13.73
N ILE A 50 -2.61 -5.90 14.34
CA ILE A 50 -3.56 -6.25 15.39
C ILE A 50 -4.64 -7.20 14.85
N LEU A 51 -5.22 -6.90 13.70
CA LEU A 51 -6.25 -7.74 13.07
C LEU A 51 -5.75 -9.16 12.79
N ILE A 52 -4.52 -9.31 12.29
CA ILE A 52 -3.88 -10.61 12.06
C ILE A 52 -3.72 -11.38 13.38
N LYS A 53 -3.33 -10.69 14.47
CA LYS A 53 -3.22 -11.32 15.79
C LYS A 53 -4.57 -11.74 16.37
N GLN A 54 -5.63 -11.01 16.05
CA GLN A 54 -7.00 -11.36 16.42
C GLN A 54 -7.59 -12.48 15.54
N GLY A 55 -6.85 -12.96 14.53
CA GLY A 55 -7.29 -14.02 13.61
C GLY A 55 -8.16 -13.52 12.45
N GLU A 56 -8.30 -12.20 12.27
CA GLU A 56 -8.97 -11.63 11.11
C GLU A 56 -8.02 -11.47 9.91
N LYS A 57 -8.62 -11.40 8.71
CA LYS A 57 -7.87 -11.10 7.49
C LYS A 57 -7.47 -9.63 7.49
N PRO A 58 -6.23 -9.28 7.11
CA PRO A 58 -5.81 -7.90 7.03
C PRO A 58 -6.68 -7.17 6.00
N HIS A 59 -7.07 -5.95 6.34
CA HIS A 59 -7.78 -5.11 5.40
C HIS A 59 -6.81 -4.72 4.28
N THR A 60 -7.23 -4.94 3.03
CA THR A 60 -6.51 -4.44 1.87
C THR A 60 -6.91 -2.99 1.66
N GLY A 61 -5.94 -2.08 1.68
CA GLY A 61 -6.20 -0.68 1.33
C GLY A 61 -6.72 -0.58 -0.11
N GLU A 62 -7.33 0.56 -0.46
CA GLU A 62 -7.75 0.81 -1.85
C GLU A 62 -6.58 0.59 -2.80
N ASN A 63 -6.72 -0.35 -3.73
CA ASN A 63 -5.68 -0.66 -4.68
C ASN A 63 -5.78 0.31 -5.87
N TRP A 64 -4.97 1.38 -5.83
CA TRP A 64 -4.92 2.36 -6.92
C TRP A 64 -4.18 1.82 -8.16
N ALA A 65 -3.54 0.66 -8.07
CA ALA A 65 -2.78 0.02 -9.14
C ALA A 65 -3.60 -1.01 -9.94
N TYR A 66 -4.93 -0.87 -9.99
CA TYR A 66 -5.75 -1.73 -10.83
C TYR A 66 -5.41 -1.52 -12.31
N PHE A 67 -4.76 -2.51 -12.92
CA PHE A 67 -4.30 -2.42 -14.30
C PHE A 67 -5.35 -2.95 -15.28
N ASP A 68 -5.20 -2.51 -16.53
CA ASP A 68 -6.02 -2.96 -17.65
C ASP A 68 -5.10 -3.63 -18.66
N ALA A 69 -5.36 -4.90 -18.96
CA ALA A 69 -4.56 -5.69 -19.89
C ALA A 69 -4.76 -5.30 -21.36
N LEU A 70 -5.81 -4.53 -21.68
CA LEU A 70 -6.04 -4.02 -23.03
C LEU A 70 -5.27 -2.73 -23.28
N ASN A 71 -4.95 -1.97 -22.22
CA ASN A 71 -4.25 -0.70 -22.36
C ASN A 71 -2.71 -0.89 -22.51
N PRO A 72 -2.11 -0.50 -23.65
CA PRO A 72 -0.67 -0.66 -23.86
C PRO A 72 0.20 0.16 -22.89
N LYS A 73 -0.30 1.30 -22.38
CA LYS A 73 0.44 2.12 -21.40
C LYS A 73 0.50 1.43 -20.04
N HIS A 74 -0.57 0.74 -19.64
CA HIS A 74 -0.57 -0.05 -18.41
C HIS A 74 0.45 -1.20 -18.51
N LYS A 75 0.54 -1.87 -19.66
CA LYS A 75 1.60 -2.87 -19.92
C LYS A 75 2.99 -2.26 -19.82
N LYS A 76 3.19 -1.04 -20.34
CA LYS A 76 4.49 -0.36 -20.23
C LYS A 76 4.86 -0.07 -18.78
N ILE A 77 3.90 0.34 -17.94
CA ILE A 77 4.13 0.53 -16.50
C ILE A 77 4.55 -0.79 -15.84
N LEU A 78 3.89 -1.91 -16.15
CA LEU A 78 4.29 -3.23 -15.63
C LEU A 78 5.71 -3.64 -16.04
N SER A 79 6.11 -3.35 -17.27
CA SER A 79 7.50 -3.55 -17.73
C SER A 79 8.49 -2.73 -16.90
N LEU A 80 8.19 -1.46 -16.64
CA LEU A 80 9.05 -0.57 -15.84
C LEU A 80 9.12 -1.01 -14.38
N MET A 81 8.04 -1.56 -13.81
CA MET A 81 8.08 -2.13 -12.47
C MET A 81 9.04 -3.32 -12.36
N ARG A 82 9.11 -4.17 -13.40
CA ARG A 82 10.09 -5.27 -13.45
C ARG A 82 11.52 -4.72 -13.52
N GLU A 83 11.76 -3.69 -14.33
CA GLU A 83 13.08 -3.03 -14.41
C GLU A 83 13.51 -2.39 -13.08
N LEU A 84 12.55 -1.88 -12.30
CA LEU A 84 12.77 -1.33 -10.96
C LEU A 84 12.91 -2.39 -9.85
N GLN A 85 12.76 -3.68 -10.18
CA GLN A 85 12.66 -4.76 -9.18
C GLN A 85 11.51 -4.53 -8.18
N TRP A 86 10.44 -3.87 -8.61
CA TRP A 86 9.19 -3.74 -7.85
C TRP A 86 8.33 -4.97 -8.07
N THR A 87 8.89 -6.14 -7.75
CA THR A 87 8.29 -7.46 -7.93
C THR A 87 8.08 -8.12 -6.58
N LYS A 88 7.26 -9.17 -6.56
CA LYS A 88 7.07 -10.05 -5.42
C LYS A 88 7.14 -11.51 -5.88
N PRO A 89 7.59 -12.43 -5.02
CA PRO A 89 7.62 -13.84 -5.36
C PRO A 89 6.19 -14.35 -5.59
N HIS A 90 6.01 -15.16 -6.65
CA HIS A 90 4.76 -15.82 -6.97
C HIS A 90 4.99 -17.33 -7.13
N PRO A 91 4.18 -18.19 -6.51
CA PRO A 91 4.42 -19.64 -6.52
C PRO A 91 4.45 -20.26 -7.92
N VAL A 92 3.70 -19.69 -8.87
CA VAL A 92 3.60 -20.23 -10.26
C VAL A 92 4.45 -19.47 -11.27
N HIS A 93 4.70 -18.18 -11.03
CA HIS A 93 5.28 -17.29 -12.05
C HIS A 93 6.67 -16.79 -11.66
N HIS A 94 7.23 -17.34 -10.58
CA HIS A 94 8.46 -16.91 -9.89
C HIS A 94 8.39 -15.46 -9.39
N GLU A 95 8.23 -14.49 -10.29
CA GLU A 95 8.17 -13.07 -10.00
C GLU A 95 7.03 -12.36 -10.74
N VAL A 96 6.19 -11.67 -9.97
CA VAL A 96 5.10 -10.83 -10.49
C VAL A 96 5.26 -9.40 -10.00
N PRO A 97 4.86 -8.38 -10.79
CA PRO A 97 4.88 -6.98 -10.34
C PRO A 97 4.08 -6.79 -9.04
N ASN A 98 4.66 -6.09 -8.08
CA ASN A 98 4.02 -5.83 -6.80
C ASN A 98 3.09 -4.62 -6.92
N MET A 99 1.81 -4.89 -7.16
CA MET A 99 0.78 -3.85 -7.33
C MET A 99 0.61 -2.97 -6.08
N LEU A 100 0.89 -3.49 -4.88
CA LEU A 100 0.80 -2.69 -3.66
C LEU A 100 1.85 -1.57 -3.66
N LEU A 101 3.09 -1.86 -4.05
CA LEU A 101 4.14 -0.85 -4.20
C LEU A 101 3.78 0.21 -5.24
N LEU A 102 3.18 -0.19 -6.36
CA LEU A 102 2.68 0.78 -7.34
C LEU A 102 1.57 1.65 -6.76
N SER A 103 0.61 1.05 -6.04
CA SER A 103 -0.48 1.78 -5.39
C SER A 103 0.06 2.79 -4.38
N ASP A 104 1.04 2.40 -3.57
CA ASP A 104 1.67 3.29 -2.58
C ASP A 104 2.46 4.41 -3.26
N PHE A 105 3.16 4.10 -4.36
CA PHE A 105 3.81 5.12 -5.18
C PHE A 105 2.80 6.14 -5.70
N LEU A 106 1.69 5.70 -6.28
CA LEU A 106 0.63 6.58 -6.82
C LEU A 106 0.00 7.48 -5.75
N LYS A 107 -0.10 7.00 -4.50
CA LYS A 107 -0.60 7.77 -3.35
C LYS A 107 0.45 8.73 -2.77
N SER A 108 1.73 8.45 -2.99
CA SER A 108 2.83 9.23 -2.42
C SER A 108 2.99 10.60 -3.09
N ASP A 109 3.67 11.52 -2.40
CA ASP A 109 4.06 12.83 -2.95
C ASP A 109 5.08 12.73 -4.10
N LYS A 110 5.67 11.55 -4.31
CA LYS A 110 6.60 11.28 -5.41
C LYS A 110 5.88 10.99 -6.72
N SER A 111 4.56 10.71 -6.69
CA SER A 111 3.80 10.52 -7.91
C SER A 111 3.46 11.86 -8.57
N PRO A 112 3.71 12.01 -9.89
CA PRO A 112 3.28 13.21 -10.62
C PRO A 112 1.75 13.32 -10.75
N VAL A 113 1.01 12.22 -10.56
CA VAL A 113 -0.46 12.19 -10.63
C VAL A 113 -1.00 11.35 -9.48
N LYS A 114 -1.78 11.97 -8.59
CA LYS A 114 -2.41 11.31 -7.43
C LYS A 114 -3.82 10.84 -7.77
N LYS A 115 -3.91 9.81 -8.60
CA LYS A 115 -5.18 9.18 -9.00
C LYS A 115 -5.04 7.66 -9.14
N PRO A 116 -6.14 6.90 -9.07
CA PRO A 116 -6.15 5.50 -9.45
C PRO A 116 -5.76 5.30 -10.91
N LEU A 117 -4.96 4.27 -11.21
CA LEU A 117 -4.43 3.98 -12.54
C LEU A 117 -5.54 3.85 -13.60
N LYS A 118 -6.67 3.24 -13.24
CA LYS A 118 -7.83 3.03 -14.12
C LYS A 118 -8.57 4.33 -14.48
N GLU A 119 -8.47 5.35 -13.64
CA GLU A 119 -9.14 6.64 -13.85
C GLU A 119 -8.23 7.66 -14.56
N MET A 120 -6.96 7.32 -14.79
CA MET A 120 -6.02 8.21 -15.45
C MET A 120 -6.28 8.27 -16.95
N ILE A 121 -6.25 9.49 -17.48
CA ILE A 121 -6.27 9.69 -18.92
C ILE A 121 -4.88 9.47 -19.53
N ASP A 122 -4.85 9.34 -20.85
CA ASP A 122 -3.66 9.03 -21.65
C ASP A 122 -2.45 9.94 -21.41
N ASN A 123 -2.68 11.22 -21.13
CA ASN A 123 -1.62 12.19 -20.84
C ASN A 123 -1.07 12.01 -19.41
N GLU A 124 -1.93 11.69 -18.45
CA GLU A 124 -1.55 11.42 -17.06
C GLU A 124 -0.72 10.14 -16.95
N LEU A 125 -1.12 9.08 -17.66
CA LEU A 125 -0.35 7.84 -17.76
C LEU A 125 1.05 8.08 -18.35
N SER A 126 1.17 8.92 -19.37
CA SER A 126 2.47 9.29 -19.95
C SER A 126 3.38 10.01 -18.93
N LYS A 127 2.82 10.82 -18.02
CA LYS A 127 3.60 11.47 -16.94
C LYS A 127 4.13 10.43 -15.94
N ILE A 128 3.30 9.45 -15.57
CA ILE A 128 3.70 8.35 -14.68
C ILE A 128 4.82 7.52 -15.30
N ILE A 129 4.68 7.15 -16.58
CA ILE A 129 5.72 6.41 -17.32
C ILE A 129 7.04 7.18 -17.30
N LYS A 130 7.02 8.49 -17.61
CA LYS A 130 8.22 9.34 -17.57
C LYS A 130 8.83 9.43 -16.16
N ALA A 131 8.01 9.50 -15.11
CA ALA A 131 8.49 9.51 -13.74
C ALA A 131 9.19 8.19 -13.36
N LEU A 132 8.59 7.04 -13.67
CA LEU A 132 9.21 5.73 -13.42
C LEU A 132 10.52 5.56 -14.20
N GLN A 133 10.57 6.00 -15.46
CA GLN A 133 11.80 6.00 -16.26
C GLN A 133 12.91 6.85 -15.62
N ARG A 134 12.58 8.04 -15.10
CA ARG A 134 13.54 8.89 -14.39
C ARG A 134 14.07 8.22 -13.13
N ILE A 135 13.23 7.51 -12.39
CA ILE A 135 13.66 6.74 -11.21
C ILE A 135 14.66 5.66 -11.64
N ILE A 136 14.37 4.90 -12.70
CA ILE A 136 15.28 3.88 -13.23
C ILE A 136 16.63 4.48 -13.61
N LEU A 137 16.64 5.59 -14.34
CA LEU A 137 17.87 6.28 -14.73
C LEU A 137 18.66 6.70 -13.49
N THR A 138 18.00 7.33 -12.52
CA THR A 138 18.66 7.77 -11.29
C THR A 138 19.24 6.59 -10.49
N THR A 139 18.55 5.46 -10.45
CA THR A 139 19.04 4.25 -9.77
C THR A 139 20.22 3.60 -10.51
N LYS A 140 20.20 3.56 -11.84
CA LYS A 140 21.28 2.95 -12.65
C LYS A 140 22.54 3.82 -12.74
N TYR A 141 22.40 5.15 -12.69
CA TYR A 141 23.50 6.10 -12.87
C TYR A 141 23.91 6.80 -11.57
N LYS A 142 23.51 6.29 -10.40
CA LYS A 142 24.12 6.66 -9.12
C LYS A 142 25.52 6.06 -9.05
N VAL A 143 26.47 6.77 -9.67
CA VAL A 143 27.91 6.72 -9.42
C VAL A 143 28.22 7.67 -8.27
#